data_AF-A0A1Q6E7V6-F1
#
_entry.id   AF-A0A1Q6E7V6-F1
#
_cell.length_a   1.000
_cell.length_b   1.000
_cell.length_c   1.000
_cell.angle_alpha   90.00
_cell.angle_beta   90.00
_cell.angle_gamma   90.00
#
_symmetry.space_group_name_H-M   'P 1'
#
loop_
_entity.id
_entity.type
_entity.pdbx_description
1 polymer ?
#
loop_
_entity_poly.entity_id
_entity_poly.type
_entity_poly.pdbx_seq_one_letter_code
_entity_poly.pdbx_strand_id
1 'polypeptide(L)'
;MSGKRSIFITDAALVPLFAAVLATGVRLHVAGETQSHDVWHVWAVWHTLAGIAFLALVFLHLRHHWGWYKGWRKRSVRRNGVTWLLSLSFAVTVLTGALLLACVEGAGSSTGWCHYVAGLVAGICGIRHMAARWPVLRKGLGRRP
;
A
#
# COMPACT_ATOMS: atom_id res chain seq x y z
N MET A 1 -9.58 -8.79 -22.02
CA MET A 1 -9.71 -7.34 -21.73
C MET A 1 -8.57 -6.59 -22.40
N SER A 2 -8.78 -5.38 -22.92
CA SER A 2 -7.66 -4.60 -23.50
C SER A 2 -6.66 -4.23 -22.40
N GLY A 3 -5.36 -4.22 -22.72
CA GLY A 3 -4.30 -3.93 -21.73
C GLY A 3 -4.51 -2.60 -21.01
N LYS A 4 -5.03 -1.58 -21.71
CA LYS A 4 -5.34 -0.26 -21.12
C LYS A 4 -6.49 -0.32 -20.10
N ARG A 5 -7.54 -1.13 -20.35
CA ARG A 5 -8.67 -1.31 -19.43
C ARG A 5 -8.24 -2.04 -18.16
N SER A 6 -7.37 -3.04 -18.29
CA SER A 6 -6.78 -3.76 -17.14
C SER A 6 -5.99 -2.81 -16.22
N ILE A 7 -5.10 -2.00 -16.80
CA ILE A 7 -4.30 -1.01 -16.05
C ILE A 7 -5.22 -0.07 -15.26
N PHE A 8 -6.23 0.49 -15.94
CA PHE A 8 -7.15 1.43 -15.30
C PHE A 8 -7.93 0.80 -14.14
N ILE A 9 -8.47 -0.41 -14.33
CA ILE A 9 -9.23 -1.10 -13.27
C ILE A 9 -8.35 -1.39 -12.07
N THR A 10 -7.13 -1.90 -12.28
CA THR A 10 -6.18 -2.14 -11.18
C THR A 10 -5.86 -0.84 -10.45
N ASP A 11 -5.50 0.22 -11.17
CA ASP A 11 -5.11 1.50 -10.55
C ASP A 11 -6.30 2.15 -9.82
N ALA A 12 -7.52 2.02 -10.34
CA ALA A 12 -8.73 2.51 -9.69
C ALA A 12 -9.11 1.69 -8.44
N ALA A 13 -9.01 0.36 -8.49
CA ALA A 13 -9.31 -0.52 -7.36
C ALA A 13 -8.30 -0.37 -6.21
N LEU A 14 -7.05 0.00 -6.51
CA LEU A 14 -6.05 0.30 -5.50
C LEU A 14 -6.40 1.50 -4.62
N VAL A 15 -7.20 2.46 -5.11
CA VAL A 15 -7.57 3.67 -4.35
C VAL A 15 -8.38 3.34 -3.08
N PRO A 16 -9.55 2.68 -3.16
CA PRO A 16 -10.31 2.33 -1.96
C PRO A 16 -9.58 1.32 -1.07
N LEU A 17 -8.83 0.37 -1.65
CA LEU A 17 -8.07 -0.60 -0.88
C LEU A 17 -6.90 0.04 -0.12
N PHE A 18 -6.22 1.01 -0.72
CA PHE A 18 -5.19 1.80 -0.04
C PHE A 18 -5.77 2.51 1.19
N ALA A 19 -6.92 3.15 1.04
CA ALA A 19 -7.62 3.80 2.16
C ALA A 19 -8.01 2.80 3.25
N ALA A 20 -8.51 1.63 2.87
CA ALA A 20 -8.89 0.57 3.81
C ALA A 20 -7.67 0.05 4.60
N VAL A 21 -6.55 -0.24 3.94
CA VAL A 21 -5.31 -0.71 4.60
C VAL A 21 -4.76 0.35 5.55
N LEU A 22 -4.70 1.61 5.13
CA LEU A 22 -4.19 2.69 5.98
C LEU A 22 -5.09 2.92 7.20
N ALA A 23 -6.40 2.98 7.00
CA ALA A 23 -7.36 3.20 8.09
C ALA A 23 -7.36 2.03 9.09
N THR A 24 -7.37 0.79 8.61
CA THR A 24 -7.31 -0.39 9.48
C THR A 24 -5.97 -0.51 10.20
N GLY A 25 -4.85 -0.14 9.57
CA GLY A 25 -3.52 -0.18 10.19
C GLY A 25 -3.37 0.83 11.33
N VAL A 26 -3.87 2.06 11.15
CA VAL A 26 -3.90 3.06 12.22
C VAL A 26 -4.79 2.60 13.37
N ARG A 27 -5.99 2.09 13.08
CA ARG A 27 -6.92 1.60 14.12
C ARG A 27 -6.37 0.38 14.87
N LEU A 28 -5.68 -0.53 14.18
CA LEU A 28 -5.00 -1.66 14.78
C LEU A 28 -3.93 -1.20 15.77
N HIS A 29 -3.13 -0.21 15.40
CA HIS A 29 -2.08 0.31 16.28
C HIS A 29 -2.69 0.99 17.52
N VAL A 30 -3.69 1.85 17.33
CA VAL A 30 -4.42 2.50 18.45
C VAL A 30 -5.11 1.47 19.35
N ALA A 31 -5.71 0.43 18.79
CA ALA A 31 -6.34 -0.64 19.57
C ALA A 31 -5.32 -1.47 20.38
N GLY A 32 -4.07 -1.54 19.91
CA GLY A 32 -2.98 -2.16 20.67
C GLY A 32 -2.62 -1.40 21.95
N GLU A 33 -2.84 -0.08 21.98
CA GLU A 33 -2.59 0.75 23.15
C GLU A 33 -3.69 0.64 24.22
N THR A 34 -4.94 0.38 23.81
CA THR A 34 -6.09 0.33 24.72
C THR A 34 -6.23 -0.98 25.51
N GLN A 35 -5.29 -1.93 25.34
CA GLN A 35 -5.27 -3.26 25.96
C GLN A 35 -6.55 -4.12 25.76
N SER A 36 -7.44 -3.73 24.84
CA SER A 36 -8.59 -4.53 24.47
C SER A 36 -8.21 -5.55 23.40
N HIS A 37 -7.94 -6.78 23.84
CA HIS A 37 -7.54 -7.87 22.95
C HIS A 37 -8.56 -8.11 21.83
N ASP A 38 -9.86 -8.08 22.14
CA ASP A 38 -10.92 -8.34 21.15
C ASP A 38 -10.96 -7.27 20.05
N VAL A 39 -10.83 -6.00 20.44
CA VAL A 39 -10.82 -4.88 19.49
C VAL A 39 -9.56 -4.94 18.64
N TRP A 40 -8.40 -5.20 19.24
CA TRP A 40 -7.15 -5.39 18.51
C TRP A 40 -7.26 -6.53 17.49
N HIS A 41 -7.80 -7.68 17.90
CA HIS A 41 -7.93 -8.86 17.05
C HIS A 41 -8.85 -8.60 15.84
N VAL A 42 -9.97 -7.92 16.04
CA VAL A 42 -10.88 -7.55 14.93
C VAL A 42 -10.18 -6.65 13.92
N TRP A 43 -9.45 -5.62 14.37
CA TRP A 43 -8.69 -4.77 13.46
C TRP A 43 -7.54 -5.51 12.78
N ALA A 44 -6.91 -6.46 13.46
CA ALA A 44 -5.84 -7.28 12.90
C ALA A 44 -6.36 -8.11 11.72
N VAL A 45 -7.49 -8.80 11.90
CA VAL A 45 -8.14 -9.58 10.82
C VAL A 45 -8.47 -8.69 9.62
N TRP A 46 -9.13 -7.55 9.84
CA TRP A 46 -9.48 -6.63 8.74
C TRP A 46 -8.26 -6.05 8.05
N HIS A 47 -7.22 -5.68 8.81
CA HIS A 47 -5.99 -5.15 8.26
C HIS A 47 -5.25 -6.19 7.42
N THR A 48 -5.16 -7.43 7.89
CA THR A 48 -4.52 -8.53 7.17
C THR A 48 -5.27 -8.86 5.87
N LEU A 49 -6.60 -8.96 5.91
CA LEU A 49 -7.41 -9.24 4.70
C LEU A 49 -7.28 -8.12 3.67
N ALA A 50 -7.41 -6.86 4.09
CA ALA A 50 -7.22 -5.71 3.22
C ALA A 50 -5.79 -5.64 2.67
N GLY A 51 -4.79 -5.94 3.51
CA GLY A 51 -3.37 -5.93 3.17
C GLY A 51 -3.01 -6.97 2.11
N ILE A 52 -3.53 -8.20 2.23
CA ILE A 52 -3.34 -9.25 1.23
C ILE A 52 -3.98 -8.86 -0.11
N ALA A 53 -5.21 -8.36 -0.09
CA ALA A 53 -5.90 -7.90 -1.30
C ALA A 53 -5.16 -6.73 -1.97
N PHE A 54 -4.70 -5.77 -1.17
CA PHE A 54 -3.91 -4.64 -1.64
C PHE A 54 -2.58 -5.09 -2.23
N LEU A 55 -1.85 -5.99 -1.57
CA LEU A 55 -0.57 -6.52 -2.06
C LEU A 55 -0.74 -7.24 -3.41
N ALA A 56 -1.81 -8.03 -3.57
CA ALA A 56 -2.11 -8.69 -4.83
C ALA A 56 -2.32 -7.68 -5.97
N LEU A 57 -3.07 -6.60 -5.73
CA LEU A 57 -3.27 -5.56 -6.74
C LEU A 57 -2.01 -4.70 -6.97
N VAL A 58 -1.19 -4.46 -5.94
CA VAL A 58 0.09 -3.78 -6.10
C VAL A 58 1.01 -4.60 -6.99
N PHE A 59 1.05 -5.92 -6.85
CA PHE A 59 1.82 -6.78 -7.75
C PHE A 59 1.39 -6.62 -9.22
N LEU A 60 0.08 -6.58 -9.49
CA LEU A 60 -0.44 -6.31 -10.83
C LEU A 60 -0.08 -4.90 -11.31
N HIS A 61 -0.19 -3.89 -10.45
CA HIS A 61 0.21 -2.51 -10.75
C HIS A 61 1.70 -2.41 -11.11
N LEU A 62 2.58 -3.05 -10.34
CA LEU A 62 4.02 -3.10 -10.62
C LEU A 62 4.30 -3.78 -11.97
N ARG A 63 3.58 -4.87 -12.28
CA ARG A 63 3.69 -5.55 -13.58
C ARG A 63 3.27 -4.65 -14.74
N HIS A 64 2.13 -3.95 -14.60
CA HIS A 64 1.63 -2.99 -15.58
C HIS A 64 2.60 -1.83 -15.84
N HIS A 65 3.25 -1.35 -14.77
CA HIS A 65 4.16 -0.21 -14.81
C HIS A 65 5.65 -0.61 -14.80
N TRP A 66 5.96 -1.87 -15.10
CA TRP A 66 7.33 -2.41 -15.04
C TRP A 66 8.32 -1.64 -15.92
N GLY A 67 7.82 -1.06 -17.03
CA GLY A 67 8.61 -0.18 -17.90
C GLY A 67 9.16 1.07 -17.21
N TRP A 68 8.51 1.57 -16.15
CA TRP A 68 9.02 2.68 -15.34
C TRP A 68 10.27 2.28 -14.56
N TYR A 69 10.25 1.09 -13.91
CA TYR A 69 11.40 0.54 -13.18
C TYR A 69 12.56 0.18 -14.10
N LYS A 70 12.29 -0.44 -15.27
CA LYS A 70 13.32 -0.67 -16.30
C LYS A 70 13.99 0.63 -16.75
N GLY A 71 13.28 1.75 -16.66
CA GLY A 71 13.77 3.08 -16.97
C GLY A 71 14.71 3.70 -15.93
N TRP A 72 15.26 2.95 -14.97
CA TRP A 72 16.08 3.47 -13.86
C TRP A 72 17.24 4.39 -14.26
N ARG A 73 17.82 4.20 -15.45
CA ARG A 73 18.86 5.09 -16.01
C ARG A 73 18.34 6.45 -16.50
N LYS A 74 17.03 6.58 -16.72
CA LYS A 74 16.40 7.85 -17.16
C LYS A 74 16.41 8.86 -16.02
N ARG A 75 16.83 10.09 -16.31
CA ARG A 75 16.93 11.18 -15.32
C ARG A 75 15.60 11.44 -14.58
N SER A 76 14.47 11.36 -15.27
CA SER A 76 13.13 11.56 -14.70
C SER A 76 12.74 10.47 -13.69
N VAL A 77 13.17 9.22 -13.90
CA VAL A 77 12.94 8.11 -12.96
C VAL A 77 13.85 8.25 -11.75
N ARG A 78 15.15 8.54 -11.96
CA ARG A 78 16.13 8.71 -10.89
C ARG A 78 15.80 9.87 -9.94
N ARG A 79 15.23 10.96 -10.45
CA ARG A 79 14.84 12.12 -9.63
C ARG A 79 13.48 11.99 -8.96
N ASN A 80 12.72 10.93 -9.22
CA ASN A 80 11.41 10.72 -8.59
C ASN A 80 11.56 10.09 -7.19
N GLY A 81 12.12 10.87 -6.26
CA GLY A 81 12.40 10.42 -4.90
C GLY A 81 11.17 9.92 -4.15
N VAL A 82 9.99 10.47 -4.43
CA VAL A 82 8.72 10.03 -3.81
C VAL A 82 8.38 8.60 -4.17
N THR A 83 8.49 8.23 -5.46
CA THR A 83 8.14 6.86 -5.88
C THR A 83 9.20 5.86 -5.41
N TRP A 84 10.47 6.25 -5.33
CA TRP A 84 11.51 5.41 -4.72
C TRP A 84 11.30 5.21 -3.22
N LEU A 85 11.04 6.29 -2.48
CA LEU A 85 10.76 6.21 -1.05
C LEU A 85 9.49 5.39 -0.78
N LEU A 86 8.44 5.58 -1.59
CA LEU A 86 7.25 4.74 -1.56
C LEU A 86 7.59 3.26 -1.78
N SER A 87 8.39 2.96 -2.80
CA SER A 87 8.75 1.57 -3.13
C SER A 87 9.55 0.91 -2.00
N LEU A 88 10.52 1.63 -1.43
CA LEU A 88 11.35 1.12 -0.35
C LEU A 88 10.56 0.95 0.95
N SER A 89 9.82 1.97 1.37
CA SER A 89 8.97 1.90 2.57
C SER A 89 7.91 0.82 2.44
N PHE A 90 7.26 0.69 1.28
CA PHE A 90 6.29 -0.38 1.03
C PHE A 90 6.93 -1.77 1.12
N ALA A 91 8.14 -1.95 0.56
CA ALA A 91 8.87 -3.22 0.69
C ALA A 91 9.14 -3.56 2.16
N VAL A 92 9.57 -2.58 2.97
CA VAL A 92 9.75 -2.76 4.42
C VAL A 92 8.42 -3.11 5.10
N THR A 93 7.33 -2.42 4.79
CA THR A 93 5.99 -2.73 5.34
C THR A 93 5.57 -4.16 5.01
N VAL A 94 5.77 -4.63 3.78
CA VAL A 94 5.42 -6.00 3.38
C VAL A 94 6.29 -7.03 4.11
N LEU A 95 7.61 -6.82 4.17
CA LEU A 95 8.53 -7.74 4.84
C LEU A 95 8.21 -7.86 6.33
N THR A 96 8.05 -6.73 7.02
CA THR A 96 7.69 -6.71 8.45
C THR A 96 6.30 -7.29 8.69
N GLY A 97 5.33 -7.03 7.82
CA GLY A 97 3.99 -7.64 7.93
C GLY A 97 4.01 -9.16 7.76
N ALA A 98 4.81 -9.67 6.82
CA ALA A 98 5.01 -11.10 6.65
C ALA A 98 5.69 -11.75 7.87
N LEU A 99 6.69 -11.08 8.46
CA LEU A 99 7.33 -11.54 9.69
C LEU A 99 6.36 -11.58 10.87
N LEU A 100 5.51 -10.55 11.05
CA LEU A 100 4.49 -10.54 12.10
C LEU A 100 3.50 -11.71 11.96
N LEU A 101 3.12 -12.07 10.74
CA LEU A 101 2.26 -13.23 10.46
C LEU A 101 2.96 -14.57 10.69
N ALA A 102 4.26 -14.67 10.38
CA ALA A 102 5.00 -15.92 10.44
C ALA A 102 5.57 -16.24 11.84
N CYS A 103 5.98 -15.22 12.58
CA CYS A 103 6.69 -15.38 13.86
C CYS A 103 5.79 -15.22 15.09
N VAL A 104 4.50 -14.91 14.91
CA VAL A 104 3.50 -14.72 15.99
C VAL A 104 4.00 -13.74 17.07
N GLU A 105 4.42 -12.55 16.63
CA GLU A 105 4.78 -11.48 17.56
C GLU A 105 3.52 -10.78 18.08
N GLY A 106 3.45 -10.55 19.41
CA GLY A 106 2.33 -9.88 20.05
C GLY A 106 2.30 -8.35 19.85
N ALA A 107 1.26 -7.70 20.37
CA ALA A 107 1.14 -6.25 20.37
C ALA A 107 2.37 -5.58 21.05
N GLY A 108 2.86 -4.49 20.44
CA GLY A 108 3.99 -3.71 20.98
C GLY A 108 5.39 -4.23 20.61
N SER A 109 5.50 -5.22 19.71
CA SER A 109 6.80 -5.71 19.25
C SER A 109 7.60 -4.66 18.46
N SER A 110 8.93 -4.80 18.44
CA SER A 110 9.80 -3.93 17.64
C SER A 110 9.53 -4.04 16.14
N THR A 111 9.19 -5.24 15.64
CA THR A 111 8.76 -5.46 14.26
C THR A 111 7.43 -4.77 13.97
N GLY A 112 6.48 -4.81 14.91
CA GLY A 112 5.20 -4.09 14.83
C GLY A 112 5.38 -2.58 14.74
N TRP A 113 6.30 -2.03 15.53
CA TRP A 113 6.68 -0.62 15.45
C TRP A 113 7.33 -0.25 14.13
N CYS A 114 8.27 -1.08 13.65
CA CYS A 114 8.90 -0.89 12.34
C CYS A 114 7.86 -0.92 11.22
N HIS A 115 6.94 -1.89 11.26
CA HIS A 115 5.84 -2.02 10.32
C HIS A 115 4.97 -0.77 10.29
N TYR A 116 4.59 -0.26 11.47
CA TYR A 116 3.74 0.92 11.60
C TYR A 116 4.42 2.17 11.02
N VAL A 117 5.67 2.45 11.40
CA VAL A 117 6.40 3.63 10.91
C VAL A 117 6.61 3.55 9.40
N ALA A 118 7.06 2.39 8.89
CA ALA A 118 7.20 2.18 7.45
C ALA A 118 5.85 2.34 6.72
N GLY A 119 4.77 1.83 7.31
CA GLY A 119 3.40 1.96 6.81
C GLY A 119 2.92 3.42 6.74
N LEU A 120 3.23 4.26 7.74
CA LEU A 120 2.91 5.69 7.72
C LEU A 120 3.71 6.42 6.63
N VAL A 121 5.01 6.14 6.51
CA VAL A 121 5.85 6.72 5.45
C VAL A 121 5.34 6.32 4.06
N ALA A 122 5.03 5.05 3.86
CA ALA A 122 4.41 4.54 2.63
C ALA A 122 3.03 5.17 2.39
N GLY A 123 2.24 5.37 3.44
CA GLY A 123 0.94 6.04 3.40
C GLY A 123 1.05 7.47 2.88
N ILE A 124 1.92 8.29 3.47
CA ILE A 124 2.14 9.68 3.05
C ILE A 124 2.65 9.74 1.60
N CYS A 125 3.64 8.90 1.27
CA CYS A 125 4.18 8.85 -0.09
C CYS A 125 3.14 8.35 -1.10
N GLY A 126 2.28 7.40 -0.71
CA GLY A 126 1.20 6.84 -1.50
C GLY A 126 0.10 7.86 -1.78
N ILE A 127 -0.31 8.65 -0.80
CA ILE A 127 -1.24 9.79 -0.97
C ILE A 127 -0.66 10.78 -1.98
N ARG A 128 0.62 11.17 -1.80
CA ARG A 128 1.29 12.08 -2.73
C ARG A 128 1.38 11.50 -4.15
N HIS A 129 1.72 10.22 -4.27
CA HIS A 129 1.76 9.53 -5.56
C HIS A 129 0.38 9.55 -6.22
N MET A 130 -0.67 9.19 -5.49
CA MET A 130 -2.05 9.15 -5.98
C MET A 130 -2.54 10.54 -6.39
N ALA A 131 -2.29 11.57 -5.60
CA ALA A 131 -2.64 12.95 -5.94
C ALA A 131 -2.00 13.39 -7.27
N ALA A 132 -0.74 13.05 -7.50
CA ALA A 132 -0.05 13.32 -8.76
C ALA A 132 -0.61 12.54 -9.97
N ARG A 133 -1.30 11.41 -9.73
CA ARG A 133 -1.92 10.57 -10.77
C ARG A 133 -3.42 10.77 -10.92
N TRP A 134 -4.06 11.48 -10.00
CA TRP A 134 -5.50 11.73 -9.98
C TRP A 134 -6.07 12.29 -11.30
N PRO A 135 -5.43 13.26 -11.99
CA PRO A 135 -5.96 13.75 -13.26
C PRO A 135 -6.02 12.68 -14.36
N VAL A 136 -5.10 11.71 -14.34
CA VAL A 136 -5.06 10.60 -15.30
C VAL A 136 -6.18 9.59 -15.00
N LEU A 137 -6.35 9.24 -13.73
CA LEU A 137 -7.42 8.34 -13.27
C LEU A 137 -8.81 8.93 -13.58
N ARG A 138 -9.03 10.21 -13.28
CA ARG A 138 -10.30 10.91 -13.57
C ARG A 138 -10.63 10.92 -15.06
N LYS A 139 -9.64 11.11 -15.93
CA LYS A 139 -9.82 11.02 -17.40
C LYS A 139 -10.22 9.59 -17.83
N GLY A 140 -9.75 8.56 -17.12
CA GLY A 140 -10.17 7.18 -17.35
C GLY A 140 -11.62 6.91 -16.95
N LEU A 141 -12.05 7.43 -15.79
CA LEU A 141 -13.43 7.32 -15.28
C LEU A 141 -14.46 8.02 -16.19
N GLY A 142 -14.09 9.12 -16.84
CA GLY A 142 -14.98 9.89 -17.72
C GLY A 142 -15.15 9.30 -19.13
N ARG A 143 -14.38 8.27 -19.52
CA ARG A 143 -14.57 7.57 -20.79
C ARG A 143 -15.69 6.53 -20.59
N ARG A 144 -16.89 6.84 -21.09
CA ARG A 144 -17.99 5.86 -21.17
C ARG A 144 -17.53 4.64 -22.01
N PRO A 145 -17.94 3.41 -21.64
CA PRO A 145 -17.55 2.19 -22.35
C PRO A 145 -17.97 2.20 -23.81
#